data_AF-A0A7C7W5N3-F1
#
_entry.id   AF-A0A7C7W5N3-F1
#
_cell.length_a   1.000
_cell.length_b   1.000
_cell.length_c   1.000
_cell.angle_alpha   90.00
_cell.angle_beta   90.00
_cell.angle_gamma   90.00
#
_symmetry.space_group_name_H-M   'P 1'
#
loop_
_entity.id
_entity.type
_entity.pdbx_description
1 polymer ?
#
loop_
_entity_poly.entity_id
_entity_poly.type
_entity_poly.pdbx_seq_one_letter_code
_entity_poly.pdbx_strand_id
1 'polypeptide(L)'
;MNDGALNYIYQAETYTDAYTRLLARSNLPDKTVKIYDKTPRYMKYLPQVMEKVDVPVVCVVRDPRGVYWSAQKHWDSTKMELGRSKKIYEWLIAANKPVWLRTISQRYFERRRDLIKMDAFCEYYQTYGRAYRQAAERFGDRILLVQYDALCARPVEETRRIYEFLGLAFDEIYLTFPERPDQYVDRGGIRAELALEYRAHIGRRDQMRILRNTKEFSEWHWRDS
;
A
#
# COMPACT_ATOMS: atom_id res chain seq x y z
N MET A 1 -24.06 1.76 -0.70
CA MET A 1 -24.37 2.72 -1.76
C MET A 1 -25.14 1.96 -2.83
N ASN A 2 -26.29 2.44 -3.30
CA ASN A 2 -27.07 1.72 -4.32
C ASN A 2 -26.50 1.98 -5.74
N ASP A 3 -26.86 1.14 -6.70
CA ASP A 3 -26.33 1.20 -8.07
C ASP A 3 -26.61 2.57 -8.76
N GLY A 4 -27.73 3.22 -8.42
CA GLY A 4 -28.05 4.55 -8.91
C GLY A 4 -27.07 5.63 -8.46
N ALA A 5 -26.58 5.56 -7.21
CA ALA A 5 -25.58 6.49 -6.71
C ALA A 5 -24.19 6.26 -7.34
N LEU A 6 -23.82 5.01 -7.63
CA LEU A 6 -22.58 4.71 -8.34
C LEU A 6 -22.62 5.21 -9.80
N ASN A 7 -23.73 4.99 -10.51
CA ASN A 7 -23.90 5.50 -11.87
C ASN A 7 -23.79 7.04 -11.92
N TYR A 8 -24.35 7.73 -10.93
CA TYR A 8 -24.22 9.18 -10.81
C TYR A 8 -22.76 9.65 -10.64
N ILE A 9 -21.97 8.94 -9.83
CA ILE A 9 -20.54 9.24 -9.62
C ILE A 9 -19.74 8.95 -10.89
N TYR A 10 -20.00 7.84 -11.58
CA TYR A 10 -19.27 7.43 -12.79
C TYR A 10 -19.54 8.30 -14.02
N GLN A 11 -20.59 9.10 -13.99
CA GLN A 11 -20.84 10.15 -14.99
C GLN A 11 -19.96 11.40 -14.79
N ALA A 12 -19.04 11.40 -13.83
CA ALA A 12 -18.13 12.51 -13.64
C ALA A 12 -17.06 12.57 -14.74
N GLU A 13 -16.80 13.77 -15.24
CA GLU A 13 -15.79 14.00 -16.29
C GLU A 13 -14.39 14.18 -15.73
N THR A 14 -14.29 14.53 -14.44
CA THR A 14 -13.02 14.76 -13.74
C THR A 14 -12.98 14.04 -12.40
N TYR A 15 -11.79 13.83 -11.85
CA TYR A 15 -11.64 13.28 -10.50
C TYR A 15 -12.29 14.18 -9.44
N THR A 16 -12.11 15.49 -9.55
CA THR A 16 -12.72 16.46 -8.62
C THR A 16 -14.24 16.37 -8.63
N ASP A 17 -14.85 16.26 -9.81
CA ASP A 17 -16.30 16.06 -9.95
C ASP A 17 -16.73 14.71 -9.35
N ALA A 18 -15.98 13.63 -9.61
CA ALA A 18 -16.28 12.31 -9.05
C ALA A 18 -16.31 12.34 -7.50
N TYR A 19 -15.33 12.98 -6.86
CA TYR A 19 -15.29 13.12 -5.40
C TYR A 19 -16.36 14.08 -4.86
N THR A 20 -16.69 15.14 -5.61
CA THR A 20 -17.78 16.06 -5.24
C THR A 20 -19.13 15.32 -5.24
N ARG A 21 -19.39 14.52 -6.28
CA ARG A 21 -20.57 13.67 -6.38
C ARG A 21 -20.60 12.60 -5.30
N LEU A 22 -19.45 12.00 -4.99
CA LEU A 22 -19.31 11.04 -3.90
C LEU A 22 -19.68 11.67 -2.54
N LEU A 23 -19.16 12.88 -2.26
CA LEU A 23 -19.46 13.60 -1.03
C LEU A 23 -20.95 13.93 -0.91
N ALA A 24 -21.56 14.43 -1.99
CA ALA A 24 -22.98 14.75 -2.07
C ALA A 24 -23.89 13.53 -1.81
N ARG A 25 -23.47 12.33 -2.23
CA ARG A 25 -24.22 11.07 -2.03
C ARG A 25 -23.82 10.28 -0.78
N SER A 26 -22.77 10.69 -0.09
CA SER A 26 -22.33 10.00 1.14
C SER A 26 -23.34 10.23 2.28
N ASN A 27 -23.31 9.37 3.30
CA ASN A 27 -24.07 9.57 4.54
C ASN A 27 -23.29 10.38 5.59
N LEU A 28 -22.21 11.06 5.18
CA LEU A 28 -21.40 11.87 6.09
C LEU A 28 -22.25 13.04 6.61
N PRO A 29 -22.27 13.29 7.93
CA PRO A 29 -23.08 14.34 8.53
C PRO A 29 -22.57 15.74 8.13
N ASP A 30 -21.25 15.88 7.98
CA ASP A 30 -20.60 17.10 7.53
C ASP A 30 -20.10 16.92 6.09
N LYS A 31 -20.52 17.82 5.19
CA LYS A 31 -20.13 17.85 3.78
C LYS A 31 -18.98 18.82 3.49
N THR A 32 -18.45 19.49 4.52
CA THR A 32 -17.27 20.36 4.42
C THR A 32 -15.97 19.58 4.63
N VAL A 33 -16.06 18.31 5.02
CA VAL A 33 -14.91 17.42 5.20
C VAL A 33 -14.14 17.22 3.90
N LYS A 34 -12.81 17.15 4.00
CA LYS A 34 -11.97 16.74 2.89
C LYS A 34 -12.04 15.23 2.71
N ILE A 35 -12.23 14.77 1.48
CA ILE A 35 -12.09 13.35 1.13
C ILE A 35 -10.64 13.10 0.72
N TYR A 36 -10.10 11.97 1.14
CA TYR A 36 -8.84 11.44 0.63
C TYR A 36 -9.08 10.06 0.01
N ASP A 37 -8.19 9.68 -0.90
CA ASP A 37 -8.12 8.34 -1.43
C ASP A 37 -6.77 7.70 -1.12
N LYS A 38 -6.80 6.40 -0.86
CA LYS A 38 -5.62 5.61 -0.55
C LYS A 38 -5.58 4.40 -1.45
N THR A 39 -4.72 4.48 -2.46
CA THR A 39 -4.43 3.37 -3.36
C THR A 39 -2.92 3.18 -3.49
N PRO A 40 -2.30 2.22 -2.79
CA PRO A 40 -0.84 2.02 -2.82
C PRO A 40 -0.25 1.84 -4.22
N ARG A 41 -1.05 1.33 -5.16
CA ARG A 41 -0.64 1.17 -6.57
C ARG A 41 -0.38 2.49 -7.29
N TYR A 42 -0.96 3.60 -6.83
CA TYR A 42 -0.70 4.92 -7.41
C TYR A 42 0.77 5.30 -7.36
N MET A 43 1.52 4.85 -6.35
CA MET A 43 2.93 5.15 -6.24
C MET A 43 3.76 4.69 -7.46
N LYS A 44 3.36 3.59 -8.12
CA LYS A 44 4.03 3.10 -9.35
C LYS A 44 3.77 4.00 -10.56
N TYR A 45 2.68 4.74 -10.53
CA TYR A 45 2.21 5.61 -11.61
C TYR A 45 2.11 7.06 -11.12
N LEU A 46 2.92 7.43 -10.12
CA LEU A 46 2.75 8.70 -9.40
C LEU A 46 2.81 9.92 -10.32
N PRO A 47 3.74 10.01 -11.30
CA PRO A 47 3.77 11.13 -12.24
C PRO A 47 2.46 11.27 -13.02
N GLN A 48 1.91 10.16 -13.53
CA GLN A 48 0.67 10.15 -14.32
C GLN A 48 -0.57 10.45 -13.47
N VAL A 49 -0.54 10.08 -12.19
CA VAL A 49 -1.59 10.45 -11.23
C VAL A 49 -1.53 11.95 -10.98
N MET A 50 -0.35 12.49 -10.68
CA MET A 50 -0.14 13.92 -10.39
C MET A 50 -0.48 14.84 -11.58
N GLU A 51 -0.31 14.37 -12.82
CA GLU A 51 -0.75 15.11 -14.03
C GLU A 51 -2.28 15.28 -14.12
N LYS A 52 -3.06 14.41 -13.45
CA LYS A 52 -4.52 14.37 -13.56
C LYS A 52 -5.24 15.04 -12.40
N VAL A 53 -4.53 15.36 -11.32
CA VAL A 53 -5.11 15.91 -10.11
C VAL A 53 -4.28 17.08 -9.63
N ASP A 54 -4.93 18.09 -9.06
CA ASP A 54 -4.27 19.24 -8.46
C ASP A 54 -4.47 19.27 -6.94
N VAL A 55 -3.92 18.27 -6.27
CA VAL A 55 -4.03 18.06 -4.82
C VAL A 55 -2.69 17.65 -4.20
N PRO A 56 -2.45 17.89 -2.90
CA PRO A 56 -1.28 17.37 -2.20
C PRO A 56 -1.33 15.84 -2.11
N VAL A 57 -0.17 15.18 -2.17
CA VAL A 57 -0.03 13.73 -2.06
C VAL A 57 0.96 13.36 -0.95
N VAL A 58 0.54 12.44 -0.09
CA VAL A 58 1.39 11.84 0.93
C VAL A 58 1.88 10.48 0.44
N CYS A 59 3.19 10.35 0.27
CA CYS A 59 3.85 9.09 -0.09
C CYS A 59 4.43 8.45 1.17
N VAL A 60 3.82 7.36 1.64
CA VAL A 60 4.35 6.58 2.76
C VAL A 60 5.24 5.47 2.22
N VAL A 61 6.54 5.53 2.52
CA VAL A 61 7.53 4.51 2.17
C VAL A 61 7.92 3.72 3.41
N ARG A 62 8.27 2.45 3.25
CA ARG A 62 8.69 1.59 4.36
C ARG A 62 10.00 0.94 3.99
N ASP A 63 10.85 0.65 4.98
CA ASP A 63 12.07 -0.11 4.76
C ASP A 63 11.83 -1.35 3.87
N PRO A 64 12.63 -1.57 2.82
CA PRO A 64 12.39 -2.66 1.87
C PRO A 64 12.41 -4.04 2.53
N ARG A 65 13.14 -4.23 3.63
CA ARG A 65 13.13 -5.47 4.42
C ARG A 65 11.77 -5.67 5.10
N GLY A 66 11.19 -4.61 5.64
CA GLY A 66 9.85 -4.61 6.23
C GLY A 66 8.75 -4.89 5.19
N VAL A 67 8.86 -4.31 4.00
CA VAL A 67 7.92 -4.58 2.89
C VAL A 67 8.06 -6.02 2.41
N TYR A 68 9.28 -6.55 2.27
CA TYR A 68 9.53 -7.94 1.90
C TYR A 68 8.92 -8.90 2.92
N TRP A 69 9.15 -8.68 4.22
CA TRP A 69 8.56 -9.49 5.28
C TRP A 69 7.03 -9.46 5.24
N SER A 70 6.44 -8.28 5.08
CA SER A 70 4.99 -8.13 4.94
C SER A 70 4.44 -8.91 3.74
N ALA A 71 5.13 -8.88 2.60
CA ALA A 71 4.77 -9.65 1.43
C ALA A 71 4.88 -11.16 1.66
N GLN A 72 5.92 -11.61 2.38
CA GLN A 72 6.07 -13.02 2.77
C GLN A 72 4.93 -13.49 3.68
N LYS A 73 4.51 -12.69 4.67
CA LYS A 73 3.36 -13.04 5.54
C LYS A 73 2.06 -13.24 4.75
N HIS A 74 1.75 -12.33 3.84
CA HIS A 74 0.60 -12.49 2.94
C HIS A 74 0.74 -13.71 2.03
N TRP A 75 1.96 -14.06 1.65
CA TRP A 75 2.19 -15.23 0.85
C TRP A 75 2.07 -16.52 1.63
N ASP A 76 2.50 -16.59 2.88
CA ASP A 76 2.34 -17.81 3.67
C ASP A 76 0.86 -18.07 4.01
N SER A 77 0.08 -17.01 4.26
CA SER A 77 -1.39 -17.13 4.30
C SER A 77 -1.95 -17.57 2.95
N THR A 78 -1.39 -17.04 1.85
CA THR A 78 -1.76 -17.43 0.48
C THR A 78 -1.25 -18.84 0.12
N LYS A 79 -0.19 -19.39 0.70
CA LYS A 79 0.28 -20.78 0.48
C LYS A 79 -0.73 -21.76 1.05
N MET A 80 -1.30 -21.43 2.21
CA MET A 80 -2.45 -22.15 2.77
C MET A 80 -3.63 -22.14 1.78
N GLU A 81 -3.89 -21.01 1.13
CA GLU A 81 -4.88 -20.91 0.06
C GLU A 81 -4.46 -21.57 -1.25
N LEU A 82 -3.19 -21.55 -1.65
CA LEU A 82 -2.64 -22.17 -2.86
C LEU A 82 -2.62 -23.68 -2.72
N GLY A 83 -2.47 -24.23 -1.51
CA GLY A 83 -2.76 -25.63 -1.21
C GLY A 83 -4.22 -25.97 -1.52
N ARG A 84 -5.16 -25.06 -1.23
CA ARG A 84 -6.57 -25.18 -1.66
C ARG A 84 -6.74 -24.95 -3.16
N SER A 85 -6.03 -23.99 -3.78
CA SER A 85 -6.10 -23.71 -5.22
C SER A 85 -5.48 -24.81 -6.07
N LYS A 86 -4.42 -25.47 -5.59
CA LYS A 86 -3.84 -26.67 -6.21
C LYS A 86 -4.86 -27.79 -6.19
N LYS A 87 -5.53 -28.03 -5.05
CA LYS A 87 -6.66 -28.96 -4.97
C LYS A 87 -7.81 -28.58 -5.91
N ILE A 88 -8.11 -27.29 -6.06
CA ILE A 88 -9.11 -26.80 -7.02
C ILE A 88 -8.66 -27.07 -8.46
N TYR A 89 -7.39 -26.82 -8.81
CA TYR A 89 -6.86 -27.10 -10.14
C TYR A 89 -6.86 -28.61 -10.45
N GLU A 90 -6.42 -29.43 -9.49
CA GLU A 90 -6.50 -30.90 -9.57
C GLU A 90 -7.95 -31.37 -9.72
N TRP A 91 -8.90 -30.76 -8.99
CA TRP A 91 -10.32 -31.01 -9.16
C TRP A 91 -10.85 -30.56 -10.53
N LEU A 92 -10.45 -29.40 -11.04
CA LEU A 92 -10.84 -28.91 -12.37
C LEU A 92 -10.38 -29.88 -13.47
N ILE A 93 -9.20 -30.49 -13.31
CA ILE A 93 -8.69 -31.55 -14.18
C ILE A 93 -9.55 -32.81 -14.03
N ALA A 94 -9.73 -33.30 -12.80
CA ALA A 94 -10.49 -34.53 -12.52
C ALA A 94 -11.96 -34.44 -12.98
N ALA A 95 -12.59 -33.27 -12.86
CA ALA A 95 -13.96 -33.00 -13.29
C ALA A 95 -14.08 -32.61 -14.78
N ASN A 96 -13.01 -32.79 -15.56
CA ASN A 96 -12.92 -32.50 -17.00
C ASN A 96 -13.46 -31.11 -17.40
N LYS A 97 -13.12 -30.08 -16.62
CA LYS A 97 -13.61 -28.72 -16.86
C LYS A 97 -12.97 -28.10 -18.13
N PRO A 98 -13.62 -27.09 -18.74
CA PRO A 98 -13.11 -26.43 -19.95
C PRO A 98 -11.64 -26.00 -19.83
N VAL A 99 -10.90 -26.13 -20.93
CA VAL A 99 -9.46 -25.82 -20.99
C VAL A 99 -9.15 -24.39 -20.53
N TRP A 100 -9.99 -23.41 -20.87
CA TRP A 100 -9.76 -22.02 -20.49
C TRP A 100 -9.79 -21.79 -18.97
N LEU A 101 -10.65 -22.50 -18.22
CA LEU A 101 -10.69 -22.44 -16.75
C LEU A 101 -9.43 -23.04 -16.12
N ARG A 102 -8.90 -24.11 -16.73
CA ARG A 102 -7.63 -24.72 -16.33
C ARG A 102 -6.46 -23.77 -16.61
N THR A 103 -6.40 -23.15 -17.78
CA THR A 103 -5.33 -22.22 -18.17
C THR A 103 -5.29 -20.95 -17.29
N ILE A 104 -6.45 -20.37 -16.95
CA ILE A 104 -6.51 -19.22 -16.03
C ILE A 104 -5.98 -19.59 -14.65
N SER A 105 -6.42 -20.74 -14.14
CA SER A 105 -6.01 -21.24 -12.81
C SER A 105 -4.51 -21.56 -12.75
N GLN A 106 -3.95 -22.14 -13.82
CA GLN A 106 -2.52 -22.43 -13.93
C GLN A 106 -1.67 -21.15 -14.01
N ARG A 107 -2.04 -20.20 -14.87
CA ARG A 107 -1.33 -18.91 -14.96
C ARG A 107 -1.39 -18.11 -13.66
N TYR A 108 -2.51 -18.19 -12.96
CA TYR A 108 -2.67 -17.61 -11.63
C TYR A 108 -1.71 -18.25 -10.62
N PHE A 109 -1.56 -19.58 -10.64
CA PHE A 109 -0.64 -20.33 -9.80
C PHE A 109 0.84 -20.03 -10.12
N GLU A 110 1.22 -20.00 -11.40
CA GLU A 110 2.58 -19.73 -11.87
C GLU A 110 3.03 -18.31 -11.55
N ARG A 111 2.22 -17.29 -11.86
CA ARG A 111 2.52 -15.89 -11.47
C ARG A 111 2.72 -15.75 -9.97
N ARG A 112 1.90 -16.43 -9.18
CA ARG A 112 2.00 -16.42 -7.71
C ARG A 112 3.32 -17.06 -7.27
N ARG A 113 3.73 -18.19 -7.84
CA ARG A 113 4.96 -18.93 -7.47
C ARG A 113 6.25 -18.13 -7.72
N ASP A 114 6.32 -17.34 -8.78
CA ASP A 114 7.51 -16.55 -9.14
C ASP A 114 7.66 -15.24 -8.36
N LEU A 115 6.60 -14.77 -7.70
CA LEU A 115 6.54 -13.46 -7.05
C LEU A 115 7.37 -13.32 -5.77
N ILE A 116 8.09 -14.37 -5.31
CA ILE A 116 9.01 -14.26 -4.14
C ILE A 116 10.37 -14.85 -4.44
N LYS A 117 10.94 -14.48 -5.57
CA LYS A 117 12.39 -14.36 -5.65
C LYS A 117 12.77 -13.00 -5.07
N MET A 118 13.65 -12.99 -4.08
CA MET A 118 14.16 -11.77 -3.44
C MET A 118 14.52 -10.68 -4.45
N ASP A 119 15.18 -11.07 -5.55
CA ASP A 119 15.62 -10.14 -6.58
C ASP A 119 14.44 -9.52 -7.33
N ALA A 120 13.42 -10.33 -7.70
CA ALA A 120 12.20 -9.83 -8.33
C ALA A 120 11.42 -8.88 -7.41
N PHE A 121 11.40 -9.14 -6.09
CA PHE A 121 10.86 -8.20 -5.12
C PHE A 121 11.65 -6.88 -5.13
N CYS A 122 12.98 -6.95 -5.07
CA CYS A 122 13.83 -5.75 -5.06
C CYS A 122 13.67 -4.93 -6.35
N GLU A 123 13.57 -5.58 -7.50
CA GLU A 123 13.30 -4.94 -8.79
C GLU A 123 11.93 -4.24 -8.78
N TYR A 124 10.90 -4.94 -8.29
CA TYR A 124 9.56 -4.38 -8.16
C TYR A 124 9.53 -3.18 -7.22
N TYR A 125 10.18 -3.28 -6.06
CA TYR A 125 10.30 -2.20 -5.09
C TYR A 125 10.94 -0.95 -5.71
N GLN A 126 12.01 -1.11 -6.48
CA GLN A 126 12.65 0.00 -7.18
C GLN A 126 11.76 0.68 -8.23
N THR A 127 10.73 -0.01 -8.77
CA THR A 127 9.77 0.66 -9.67
C THR A 127 8.99 1.77 -8.97
N TYR A 128 8.69 1.62 -7.67
CA TYR A 128 8.08 2.68 -6.88
C TYR A 128 9.05 3.84 -6.65
N GLY A 129 10.31 3.53 -6.35
CA GLY A 129 11.38 4.52 -6.21
C GLY A 129 11.55 5.40 -7.43
N ARG A 130 11.65 4.80 -8.61
CA ARG A 130 11.81 5.54 -9.87
C ARG A 130 10.60 6.43 -10.18
N ALA A 131 9.39 5.91 -10.01
CA ALA A 131 8.17 6.69 -10.20
C ALA A 131 8.07 7.85 -9.20
N TYR A 132 8.44 7.63 -7.93
CA TYR A 132 8.52 8.69 -6.94
C TYR A 132 9.51 9.79 -7.33
N ARG A 133 10.75 9.45 -7.72
CA ARG A 133 11.75 10.45 -8.10
C ARG A 133 11.30 11.31 -9.27
N GLN A 134 10.78 10.66 -10.31
CA GLN A 134 10.23 11.37 -11.48
C GLN A 134 9.09 12.33 -11.09
N ALA A 135 8.24 11.95 -10.13
CA ALA A 135 7.17 12.82 -9.65
C ALA A 135 7.70 13.95 -8.77
N ALA A 136 8.64 13.67 -7.86
CA ALA A 136 9.23 14.64 -6.96
C ALA A 136 10.02 15.73 -7.72
N GLU A 137 10.68 15.36 -8.82
CA GLU A 137 11.36 16.33 -9.71
C GLU A 137 10.38 17.33 -10.36
N ARG A 138 9.13 16.92 -10.59
CA ARG A 138 8.13 17.72 -11.33
C ARG A 138 7.09 18.40 -10.43
N PHE A 139 6.79 17.79 -9.29
CA PHE A 139 5.67 18.12 -8.40
C PHE A 139 6.06 18.08 -6.91
N GLY A 140 7.35 18.30 -6.60
CA GLY A 140 7.91 18.10 -5.26
C GLY A 140 7.26 18.96 -4.16
N ASP A 141 6.78 20.15 -4.50
CA ASP A 141 6.01 21.03 -3.63
C ASP A 141 4.66 20.43 -3.19
N ARG A 142 4.12 19.52 -4.00
CA ARG A 142 2.86 18.82 -3.76
C ARG A 142 3.04 17.39 -3.22
N ILE A 143 4.26 16.96 -2.91
CA ILE A 143 4.53 15.59 -2.43
C ILE A 143 5.24 15.63 -1.07
N LEU A 144 4.62 15.01 -0.07
CA LEU A 144 5.26 14.71 1.21
C LEU A 144 5.71 13.26 1.26
N LEU A 145 7.02 13.03 1.36
CA LEU A 145 7.57 11.71 1.66
C LEU A 145 7.62 11.46 3.17
N VAL A 146 6.95 10.39 3.61
CA VAL A 146 6.89 9.94 5.00
C VAL A 146 7.49 8.55 5.09
N GLN A 147 8.39 8.32 6.04
CA GLN A 147 8.86 6.98 6.35
C GLN A 147 7.90 6.32 7.35
N TYR A 148 7.34 5.17 6.99
CA TYR A 148 6.46 4.37 7.84
C TYR A 148 7.15 3.99 9.16
N ASP A 149 8.43 3.66 9.10
CA ASP A 149 9.24 3.30 10.26
C ASP A 149 9.35 4.50 11.23
N ALA A 150 9.54 5.72 10.71
CA ALA A 150 9.50 6.96 11.50
C ALA A 150 8.10 7.22 12.07
N LEU A 151 7.05 7.01 11.27
CA LEU A 151 5.66 7.15 11.70
C LEU A 151 5.33 6.19 12.84
N CYS A 152 5.95 5.01 12.87
CA CYS A 152 5.81 4.04 13.95
C CYS A 152 6.61 4.42 15.20
N ALA A 153 7.81 4.99 15.03
CA ALA A 153 8.69 5.37 16.13
C ALA A 153 8.28 6.70 16.78
N ARG A 154 7.73 7.64 16.01
CA ARG A 154 7.42 9.02 16.40
C ARG A 154 6.05 9.44 15.84
N PRO A 155 4.96 8.74 16.21
CA PRO A 155 3.65 8.93 15.59
C PRO A 155 3.10 10.34 15.71
N VAL A 156 3.30 11.01 16.86
CA VAL A 156 2.85 12.40 17.08
C VAL A 156 3.56 13.36 16.13
N GLU A 157 4.89 13.29 16.04
CA GLU A 157 5.71 14.18 15.20
C GLU A 157 5.40 13.99 13.71
N GLU A 158 5.44 12.76 13.21
CA GLU A 158 5.24 12.50 11.78
C GLU A 158 3.77 12.73 11.36
N THR A 159 2.80 12.44 12.23
CA THR A 159 1.38 12.73 11.93
C THR A 159 1.13 14.23 11.92
N ARG A 160 1.66 14.99 12.88
CA ARG A 160 1.56 16.46 12.87
C ARG A 160 2.13 17.04 11.57
N ARG A 161 3.32 16.58 11.14
CA ARG A 161 3.95 16.98 9.87
C ARG A 161 3.06 16.68 8.65
N ILE A 162 2.36 15.54 8.64
CA ILE A 162 1.39 15.21 7.58
C ILE A 162 0.24 16.23 7.56
N TYR A 163 -0.34 16.54 8.72
CA TYR A 163 -1.46 17.47 8.83
C TYR A 163 -1.07 18.90 8.44
N GLU A 164 0.10 19.36 8.87
CA GLU A 164 0.67 20.66 8.49
C GLU A 164 0.83 20.76 6.96
N PHE A 165 1.41 19.73 6.33
CA PHE A 165 1.55 19.66 4.88
C PHE A 165 0.20 19.70 4.14
N LEU A 166 -0.85 19.09 4.71
CA LEU A 166 -2.20 19.08 4.15
C LEU A 166 -2.99 20.38 4.45
N GLY A 167 -2.43 21.29 5.23
CA GLY A 167 -3.11 22.49 5.71
C GLY A 167 -4.31 22.14 6.61
N LEU A 168 -4.13 21.19 7.53
CA LEU A 168 -5.14 20.70 8.45
C LEU A 168 -4.69 20.86 9.90
N ALA A 169 -5.65 21.01 10.82
CA ALA A 169 -5.38 21.03 12.25
C ALA A 169 -5.15 19.60 12.77
N PHE A 170 -4.02 19.39 13.43
CA PHE A 170 -3.69 18.12 14.09
C PHE A 170 -4.22 18.10 15.52
N ASP A 171 -4.79 16.97 15.92
CA ASP A 171 -5.19 16.65 17.29
C ASP A 171 -4.61 15.27 17.65
N GLU A 172 -3.99 15.15 18.82
CA GLU A 172 -3.38 13.91 19.28
C GLU A 172 -4.41 12.80 19.52
N ILE A 173 -5.69 13.14 19.70
CA ILE A 173 -6.78 12.16 19.80
C ILE A 173 -6.87 11.26 18.57
N TYR A 174 -6.42 11.73 17.39
CA TYR A 174 -6.38 10.94 16.16
C TYR A 174 -5.45 9.72 16.22
N LEU A 175 -4.55 9.67 17.22
CA LEU A 175 -3.67 8.54 17.47
C LEU A 175 -4.24 7.55 18.50
N THR A 176 -5.45 7.80 19.00
CA THR A 176 -6.13 6.92 19.93
C THR A 176 -6.95 5.88 19.16
N PHE A 177 -6.61 4.60 19.32
CA PHE A 177 -7.32 3.50 18.69
C PHE A 177 -8.33 2.88 19.66
N PRO A 178 -9.54 2.48 19.18
CA PRO A 178 -10.50 1.79 20.03
C PRO A 178 -9.97 0.41 20.47
N GLU A 179 -10.39 -0.06 21.65
CA GLU A 179 -9.98 -1.38 22.21
C GLU A 179 -10.32 -2.57 21.31
N ARG A 180 -11.30 -2.40 20.41
CA ARG A 180 -11.64 -3.33 19.35
C ARG A 180 -11.37 -2.67 18.00
N PRO A 181 -10.10 -2.62 17.57
CA PRO A 181 -9.83 -2.22 16.21
C PRO A 181 -10.51 -3.21 15.25
N ASP A 182 -10.70 -2.78 14.01
CA ASP A 182 -11.00 -3.73 12.94
C ASP A 182 -9.91 -4.83 12.88
N GLN A 183 -10.19 -5.93 12.18
CA GLN A 183 -9.25 -7.05 12.06
C GLN A 183 -7.91 -6.70 11.37
N TYR A 184 -7.76 -5.48 10.85
CA TYR A 184 -6.61 -5.02 10.09
C TYR A 184 -5.76 -3.98 10.84
N VAL A 185 -6.22 -3.51 12.01
CA VAL A 185 -5.48 -2.60 12.88
C VAL A 185 -4.93 -3.40 14.06
N ASP A 186 -3.63 -3.25 14.31
CA ASP A 186 -2.97 -3.89 15.45
C ASP A 186 -3.59 -3.36 16.77
N ARG A 187 -3.92 -4.28 17.68
CA ARG A 187 -4.57 -3.95 18.96
C ARG A 187 -3.73 -3.03 19.85
N GLY A 188 -2.41 -3.00 19.65
CA GLY A 188 -1.50 -2.13 20.37
C GLY A 188 -1.32 -0.76 19.73
N GLY A 189 -2.06 -0.44 18.65
CA GLY A 189 -1.91 0.82 17.92
C GLY A 189 -0.61 0.88 17.11
N ILE A 190 -0.14 2.11 16.86
CA ILE A 190 1.09 2.38 16.11
C ILE A 190 2.29 2.13 17.03
N ARG A 191 3.16 1.17 16.66
CA ARG A 191 4.30 0.73 17.48
C ARG A 191 5.54 0.49 16.64
N ALA A 192 6.70 0.94 17.13
CA ALA A 192 7.99 0.78 16.45
C ALA A 192 8.33 -0.70 16.19
N GLU A 193 7.96 -1.60 17.10
CA GLU A 193 8.25 -3.02 17.01
C GLU A 193 7.60 -3.67 15.78
N LEU A 194 6.41 -3.20 15.38
CA LEU A 194 5.71 -3.69 14.18
C LEU A 194 6.43 -3.29 12.89
N ALA A 195 7.06 -2.11 12.87
CA ALA A 195 7.87 -1.68 11.74
C ALA A 195 9.11 -2.59 11.58
N LEU A 196 9.70 -2.99 12.71
CA LEU A 196 10.98 -3.72 12.80
C LEU A 196 10.86 -5.25 12.90
N GLU A 197 9.66 -5.80 12.91
CA GLU A 197 9.37 -7.24 13.05
C GLU A 197 10.22 -8.12 12.11
N TYR A 198 10.51 -7.62 10.90
CA TYR A 198 11.32 -8.31 9.90
C TYR A 198 12.71 -8.72 10.40
N ARG A 199 13.26 -8.05 11.42
CA ARG A 199 14.59 -8.34 11.95
C ARG A 199 14.69 -9.71 12.61
N ALA A 200 13.59 -10.15 13.24
CA ALA A 200 13.52 -11.45 13.89
C ALA A 200 13.29 -12.59 12.88
N HIS A 201 12.78 -12.28 11.68
CA HIS A 201 12.30 -13.28 10.72
C HIS A 201 13.12 -13.39 9.44
N ILE A 202 13.83 -12.33 9.03
CA ILE A 202 14.72 -12.36 7.87
C ILE A 202 16.16 -12.54 8.37
N GLY A 203 16.84 -13.58 7.92
CA GLY A 203 18.25 -13.79 8.26
C GLY A 203 19.14 -12.62 7.83
N ARG A 204 20.20 -12.32 8.60
CA ARG A 204 21.10 -11.18 8.35
C ARG A 204 21.64 -11.13 6.92
N ARG A 205 22.01 -12.29 6.36
CA ARG A 205 22.49 -12.40 4.96
C ARG A 205 21.46 -11.88 3.97
N ASP A 206 20.20 -12.24 4.15
CA ASP A 206 19.09 -11.85 3.27
C ASP A 206 18.70 -10.39 3.47
N GLN A 207 18.71 -9.88 4.70
CA GLN A 207 18.55 -8.46 4.96
C GLN A 207 19.60 -7.62 4.21
N MET A 208 20.87 -8.01 4.28
CA MET A 208 21.95 -7.33 3.55
C MET A 208 21.79 -7.44 2.03
N ARG A 209 21.29 -8.57 1.52
CA ARG A 209 20.98 -8.73 0.11
C ARG A 209 19.88 -7.76 -0.34
N ILE A 210 18.80 -7.61 0.44
CA ILE A 210 17.72 -6.65 0.17
C ILE A 210 18.27 -5.24 0.11
N LEU A 211 19.01 -4.81 1.13
CA LEU A 211 19.57 -3.46 1.20
C LEU A 211 20.51 -3.18 0.02
N ARG A 212 21.41 -4.13 -0.30
CA ARG A 212 22.32 -4.00 -1.44
C ARG A 212 21.56 -3.87 -2.77
N ASN A 213 20.53 -4.68 -2.96
CA ASN A 213 19.75 -4.70 -4.20
C ASN A 213 18.76 -3.53 -4.30
N THR A 214 18.52 -2.81 -3.21
CA THR A 214 17.67 -1.60 -3.17
C THR A 214 18.46 -0.34 -2.82
N LYS A 215 19.80 -0.39 -2.94
CA LYS A 215 20.72 0.71 -2.59
C LYS A 215 20.46 2.01 -3.35
N GLU A 216 19.84 1.90 -4.53
CA GLU A 216 19.42 3.07 -5.31
C GLU A 216 18.55 3.99 -4.46
N PHE A 217 17.70 3.46 -3.59
CA PHE A 217 16.79 4.20 -2.70
C PHE A 217 17.18 4.03 -1.23
N SER A 218 18.48 4.18 -0.92
CA SER A 218 19.01 4.00 0.44
C SER A 218 18.49 5.01 1.46
N GLU A 219 17.95 6.14 1.00
CA GLU A 219 17.21 7.11 1.80
C GLU A 219 15.88 6.57 2.32
N TRP A 220 15.41 5.42 1.83
CA TRP A 220 14.24 4.70 2.35
C TRP A 220 14.62 3.56 3.29
N HIS A 221 15.92 3.34 3.50
CA HIS A 221 16.40 2.33 4.44
C HIS A 221 16.31 2.89 5.85
N TRP A 222 15.60 2.19 6.72
CA TRP A 222 15.53 2.54 8.12
C TRP A 222 16.87 2.24 8.80
N ARG A 223 17.46 3.28 9.38
CA ARG A 223 18.64 3.21 10.24
C ARG A 223 18.15 3.46 11.65
N ASP A 224 18.45 2.56 12.58
CA ASP A 224 18.14 2.82 13.98
C ASP A 224 18.83 4.12 14.37
N SER A 225 18.01 5.08 14.82
CA SER A 225 18.50 6.29 15.50
C SER A 225 18.56 6.02 16.99
#